data_AF-A0AB34FDA7-F1
#
_entry.id   AF-A0AB34FDA7-F1
#
_cell.length_a   1.000
_cell.length_b   1.000
_cell.length_c   1.000
_cell.angle_alpha   90.00
_cell.angle_beta   90.00
_cell.angle_gamma   90.00
#
_symmetry.space_group_name_H-M   'P 1'
#
loop_
_entity.id
_entity.type
_entity.pdbx_description
1 polymer ?
#
loop_
_entity_poly.entity_id
_entity_poly.type
_entity_poly.pdbx_seq_one_letter_code
_entity_poly.pdbx_strand_id
1 'polypeptide(L)'
;MHLAASAMALAATSAVANAASVTFWTLDNKTRTIYFTANEGSGSSTIPSVTVSNAKKKTVEFPDVWVGNFYAVQDGAENKPGMLGEINFGSWGGLTYFDVSAIVDPKDQDNVKQMWPKSAQVPMSGCEVFPCNNAYYLPDDIQTKTTKENDLITILGSGSTGLNFTQ
;
A
#
# COMPACT_ATOMS: atom_id res chain seq x y z
N MET A 1 3.54 60.29 13.12
CA MET A 1 2.48 59.25 13.15
C MET A 1 2.56 58.55 11.80
N HIS A 2 3.28 57.42 11.73
CA HIS A 2 2.72 56.05 11.67
C HIS A 2 1.64 55.94 10.57
N LEU A 3 1.78 55.08 9.57
CA LEU A 3 1.60 53.64 9.75
C LEU A 3 2.42 52.82 8.73
N ALA A 4 3.14 51.82 9.24
CA ALA A 4 3.69 50.74 8.44
C ALA A 4 2.53 49.78 8.07
N ALA A 5 2.30 49.55 6.79
CA ALA A 5 1.36 48.54 6.31
C ALA A 5 2.08 47.18 6.26
N SER A 6 1.93 46.36 7.31
CA SER A 6 2.34 44.96 7.29
C SER A 6 1.30 44.15 6.51
N ALA A 7 1.70 43.63 5.35
CA ALA A 7 0.92 42.63 4.63
C ALA A 7 1.11 41.25 5.30
N MET A 8 0.07 40.73 5.95
CA MET A 8 0.02 39.33 6.38
C MET A 8 -0.21 38.45 5.15
N ALA A 9 0.81 37.70 4.75
CA ALA A 9 0.66 36.60 3.81
C ALA A 9 0.00 35.42 4.54
N LEU A 10 -1.24 35.09 4.19
CA LEU A 10 -1.84 33.81 4.56
C LEU A 10 -1.26 32.73 3.65
N ALA A 11 -0.38 31.89 4.19
CA ALA A 11 -0.04 30.62 3.57
C ALA A 11 -1.26 29.70 3.70
N ALA A 12 -1.99 29.47 2.60
CA ALA A 12 -3.04 28.47 2.56
C ALA A 12 -2.37 27.08 2.61
N THR A 13 -2.35 26.44 3.78
CA THR A 13 -1.99 25.03 3.88
C THR A 13 -3.17 24.21 3.39
N SER A 14 -3.07 23.66 2.18
CA SER A 14 -3.99 22.63 1.70
C SER A 14 -3.86 21.42 2.62
N ALA A 15 -4.83 21.22 3.52
CA ALA A 15 -4.92 20.01 4.31
C ALA A 15 -5.20 18.87 3.33
N VAL A 16 -4.23 17.98 3.15
CA VAL A 16 -4.44 16.74 2.41
C VAL A 16 -5.46 15.93 3.22
N ALA A 17 -6.65 15.70 2.66
CA ALA A 17 -7.62 14.84 3.29
C ALA A 17 -7.07 13.41 3.25
N ASN A 18 -6.66 12.88 4.40
CA ASN A 18 -6.30 11.48 4.53
C ASN A 18 -7.60 10.69 4.65
N ALA A 19 -7.97 9.96 3.60
CA ALA A 19 -9.22 9.19 3.53
C ALA A 19 -9.04 7.75 3.05
N ALA A 20 -7.79 7.34 2.81
CA ALA A 20 -7.44 5.99 2.40
C ALA A 20 -6.41 5.40 3.36
N SER A 21 -6.43 4.09 3.55
CA SER A 21 -5.51 3.42 4.45
C SER A 21 -5.10 2.03 3.98
N VAL A 22 -3.89 1.63 4.40
CA VAL A 22 -3.44 0.24 4.31
C VAL A 22 -3.09 -0.24 5.71
N THR A 23 -3.71 -1.33 6.12
CA THR A 23 -3.38 -2.04 7.35
C THR A 23 -2.42 -3.20 7.05
N PHE A 24 -1.19 -3.07 7.52
CA PHE A 24 -0.15 -4.09 7.44
C PHE A 24 -0.31 -5.09 8.58
N TRP A 25 -0.41 -6.37 8.23
CA TRP A 25 -0.53 -7.49 9.16
C TRP A 25 0.63 -8.47 8.92
N THR A 26 1.64 -8.42 9.78
CA THR A 26 2.74 -9.37 9.74
C THR A 26 2.33 -10.70 10.37
N LEU A 27 2.49 -11.80 9.64
CA LEU A 27 2.09 -13.14 10.08
C LEU A 27 3.24 -13.98 10.64
N ASP A 28 4.47 -13.71 10.21
CA ASP A 28 5.67 -14.35 10.75
C ASP A 28 6.31 -13.54 11.89
N ASN A 29 7.48 -13.97 12.37
CA ASN A 29 8.17 -13.31 13.47
C ASN A 29 9.22 -12.26 13.04
N LYS A 30 9.16 -11.78 11.79
CA LYS A 30 10.17 -10.85 11.25
C LYS A 30 9.69 -9.40 11.36
N THR A 31 10.59 -8.54 11.81
CA THR A 31 10.42 -7.09 11.69
C THR A 31 10.78 -6.67 10.26
N ARG A 32 9.98 -5.74 9.71
CA ARG A 32 10.18 -5.18 8.38
C ARG A 32 10.06 -3.67 8.41
N THR A 33 10.75 -3.01 7.49
CA THR A 33 10.47 -1.62 7.11
C THR A 33 9.71 -1.61 5.79
N ILE A 34 8.62 -0.85 5.73
CA ILE A 34 7.82 -0.62 4.54
C ILE A 34 8.26 0.70 3.90
N TYR A 35 8.57 0.66 2.62
CA TYR A 35 8.94 1.82 1.82
C TYR A 35 7.86 2.11 0.78
N PHE A 36 7.55 3.39 0.59
CA PHE A 36 6.49 3.85 -0.31
C PHE A 36 7.10 4.66 -1.46
N THR A 37 6.64 4.39 -2.68
CA THR A 37 7.05 5.08 -3.89
C THR A 37 5.80 5.60 -4.60
N ALA A 38 5.63 6.93 -4.64
CA ALA A 38 4.54 7.54 -5.39
C ALA A 38 4.88 7.58 -6.89
N ASN A 39 3.87 7.43 -7.74
CA ASN A 39 4.00 7.70 -9.17
C ASN A 39 4.17 9.20 -9.43
N GLU A 40 4.79 9.55 -10.55
CA GLU A 40 4.93 10.95 -10.94
C GLU A 40 3.55 11.57 -11.23
N GLY A 41 3.33 12.80 -10.75
CA GLY A 41 2.13 13.58 -11.04
C GLY A 41 0.86 13.24 -10.23
N SER A 42 0.86 12.20 -9.39
CA SER A 42 -0.30 11.77 -8.59
C SER A 42 -0.42 12.49 -7.22
N GLY A 43 -0.19 13.80 -7.18
CA GLY A 43 -0.25 14.58 -5.94
C GLY A 43 0.85 14.23 -4.91
N SER A 44 1.90 13.54 -5.38
CA SER A 44 3.21 13.21 -4.77
C SER A 44 3.40 13.55 -3.29
N SER A 45 2.55 13.01 -2.42
CA SER A 45 2.77 13.12 -0.99
C SER A 45 3.72 12.00 -0.60
N THR A 46 4.93 12.37 -0.19
CA THR A 46 5.89 11.42 0.36
C THR A 46 5.32 10.83 1.64
N ILE A 47 5.07 9.52 1.63
CA ILE A 47 4.70 8.77 2.83
C ILE A 47 6.00 8.29 3.49
N PRO A 48 6.25 8.64 4.76
CA PRO A 48 7.42 8.13 5.47
C PRO A 48 7.41 6.60 5.56
N SER A 49 8.58 5.98 5.52
CA SER A 49 8.67 4.55 5.77
C SER A 49 8.20 4.20 7.18
N VAL A 50 7.68 2.98 7.36
CA VAL A 50 7.19 2.51 8.66
C VAL A 50 7.75 1.15 9.01
N THR A 51 8.09 0.97 10.29
CA THR A 51 8.47 -0.34 10.82
C THR A 51 7.24 -1.12 11.29
N VAL A 52 7.17 -2.40 10.94
CA VAL A 52 6.08 -3.31 11.26
C VAL A 52 6.60 -4.66 11.77
N SER A 53 5.82 -5.31 12.61
CA SER A 53 6.10 -6.65 13.16
C SER A 53 4.79 -7.34 13.52
N ASN A 54 4.85 -8.61 13.93
CA ASN A 54 3.67 -9.35 14.38
C ASN A 54 3.12 -8.93 15.75
N ALA A 55 3.78 -7.99 16.44
CA ALA A 55 3.31 -7.50 17.73
C ALA A 55 1.96 -6.77 17.63
N LYS A 56 1.70 -6.10 16.49
CA LYS A 56 0.42 -5.46 16.20
C LYS A 56 0.27 -5.19 14.71
N LYS A 57 -0.98 -5.17 14.24
CA LYS A 57 -1.30 -4.59 12.93
C LYS A 57 -0.97 -3.10 12.93
N LYS A 58 -0.42 -2.60 11.83
CA LYS A 58 -0.07 -1.19 11.65
C LYS A 58 -0.87 -0.62 10.50
N THR A 59 -1.70 0.39 10.76
CA THR A 59 -2.39 1.15 9.72
C THR A 59 -1.55 2.37 9.34
N VAL A 60 -1.44 2.61 8.04
CA VAL A 60 -0.84 3.80 7.43
C VAL A 60 -1.92 4.51 6.64
N GLU A 61 -2.02 5.82 6.84
CA GLU A 61 -2.94 6.68 6.12
C GLU A 61 -2.30 7.19 4.83
N PHE A 62 -3.11 7.32 3.80
CA PHE A 62 -2.75 7.77 2.47
C PHE A 62 -3.63 8.96 2.08
N PRO A 63 -3.11 9.88 1.24
CA PRO A 63 -3.96 10.79 0.49
C PRO A 63 -5.03 10.03 -0.30
N ASP A 64 -6.22 10.62 -0.41
CA ASP A 64 -7.40 10.04 -1.07
C ASP A 64 -7.20 9.65 -2.55
N VAL A 65 -6.30 10.33 -3.26
CA VAL A 65 -5.97 10.07 -4.69
C VAL A 65 -4.53 9.59 -4.90
N TRP A 66 -3.92 8.98 -3.86
CA TRP A 66 -2.55 8.52 -3.95
C TRP A 66 -2.41 7.34 -4.92
N VAL A 67 -1.40 7.42 -5.78
CA VAL A 67 -1.05 6.37 -6.75
C VAL A 67 0.42 6.03 -6.61
N GLY A 68 0.74 4.74 -6.48
CA GLY A 68 2.11 4.27 -6.34
C GLY A 68 2.18 2.83 -5.88
N ASN A 69 3.34 2.44 -5.35
CA ASN A 69 3.57 1.13 -4.78
C ASN A 69 4.29 1.21 -3.43
N PHE A 70 4.31 0.07 -2.74
CA PHE A 70 5.16 -0.15 -1.59
C PHE A 70 5.82 -1.53 -1.64
N TYR A 71 6.92 -1.66 -0.92
CA TYR A 71 7.59 -2.94 -0.69
C TYR A 71 8.05 -3.02 0.77
N ALA A 72 8.28 -4.24 1.24
CA ALA A 72 8.80 -4.47 2.59
C ALA A 72 10.22 -5.04 2.53
N VAL A 73 11.04 -4.66 3.50
CA VAL A 73 12.41 -5.17 3.66
C VAL A 73 12.56 -5.68 5.08
N GLN A 74 13.00 -6.93 5.25
CA GLN A 74 13.29 -7.48 6.58
C GLN A 74 14.49 -6.78 7.21
N ASP A 75 14.48 -6.60 8.53
CA ASP A 75 15.59 -5.98 9.25
C ASP A 75 16.92 -6.69 8.95
N GLY A 76 17.94 -5.91 8.58
CA GLY A 76 19.27 -6.39 8.22
C GLY A 76 19.44 -6.83 6.75
N ALA A 77 18.36 -6.86 5.96
CA ALA A 77 18.46 -7.07 4.52
C ALA A 77 18.83 -5.78 3.78
N GLU A 78 19.36 -5.93 2.56
CA GLU A 78 19.59 -4.82 1.64
C GLU A 78 18.26 -4.14 1.30
N ASN A 79 18.23 -2.80 1.32
CA ASN A 79 17.06 -2.03 0.92
C ASN A 79 16.91 -2.03 -0.61
N LYS A 80 16.20 -3.02 -1.13
CA LYS A 80 15.82 -3.12 -2.53
C LYS A 80 14.37 -3.58 -2.68
N PRO A 81 13.66 -3.15 -3.74
CA PRO A 81 12.30 -3.61 -3.99
C PRO A 81 12.24 -5.12 -4.29
N GLY A 82 11.20 -5.77 -3.78
CA GLY A 82 10.86 -7.16 -4.01
C GLY A 82 9.47 -7.31 -4.64
N MET A 83 8.61 -8.11 -4.02
CA MET A 83 7.17 -8.09 -4.32
C MET A 83 6.59 -6.75 -3.90
N LEU A 84 5.78 -6.17 -4.77
CA LEU A 84 5.13 -4.89 -4.54
C LEU A 84 3.68 -5.08 -4.08
N GLY A 85 3.20 -4.15 -3.27
CA GLY A 85 1.79 -3.81 -3.22
C GLY A 85 1.56 -2.54 -4.04
N GLU A 86 0.82 -2.63 -5.12
CA GLU A 86 0.52 -1.49 -6.01
C GLU A 86 -0.90 -0.98 -5.72
N ILE A 87 -1.06 0.34 -5.66
CA ILE A 87 -2.34 0.97 -5.33
C ILE A 87 -2.58 2.23 -6.17
N ASN A 88 -3.84 2.41 -6.59
CA ASN A 88 -4.39 3.65 -7.10
C ASN A 88 -5.71 3.94 -6.36
N PHE A 89 -5.66 4.80 -5.35
CA PHE A 89 -6.83 5.23 -4.58
C PHE A 89 -7.61 6.32 -5.31
N GLY A 90 -8.93 6.37 -5.08
CA GLY A 90 -9.77 7.49 -5.52
C GLY A 90 -9.77 7.74 -7.03
N SER A 91 -9.52 6.70 -7.82
CA SER A 91 -9.47 6.75 -9.28
C SER A 91 -10.86 6.98 -9.90
N TRP A 92 -10.97 6.87 -11.21
CA TRP A 92 -12.21 7.13 -11.95
C TRP A 92 -13.41 6.39 -11.33
N GLY A 93 -14.48 7.13 -11.01
CA GLY A 93 -15.67 6.59 -10.33
C GLY A 93 -15.52 6.40 -8.82
N GLY A 94 -14.45 6.92 -8.20
CA GLY A 94 -14.13 6.74 -6.78
C GLY A 94 -13.64 5.33 -6.46
N LEU A 95 -13.04 4.64 -7.44
CA LEU A 95 -12.59 3.27 -7.31
C LEU A 95 -11.14 3.20 -6.82
N THR A 96 -10.86 2.18 -6.03
CA THR A 96 -9.50 1.78 -5.65
C THR A 96 -9.08 0.60 -6.49
N TYR A 97 -7.94 0.72 -7.18
CA TYR A 97 -7.29 -0.37 -7.89
C TYR A 97 -6.08 -0.83 -7.08
N PHE A 98 -5.87 -2.13 -7.01
CA PHE A 98 -4.77 -2.69 -6.23
C PHE A 98 -4.34 -4.07 -6.72
N ASP A 99 -3.07 -4.40 -6.49
CA ASP A 99 -2.56 -5.74 -6.68
C ASP A 99 -1.29 -6.02 -5.85
N VAL A 100 -1.01 -7.31 -5.69
CA VAL A 100 0.31 -7.80 -5.30
C VAL A 100 1.06 -8.17 -6.57
N SER A 101 2.21 -7.54 -6.77
CA SER A 101 2.92 -7.54 -8.05
C SER A 101 4.31 -8.12 -7.93
N ALA A 102 4.59 -9.08 -8.80
CA ALA A 102 5.83 -9.83 -8.91
C ALA A 102 6.71 -9.30 -10.05
N ILE A 103 6.32 -8.20 -10.69
CA ILE A 103 6.97 -7.69 -11.90
C ILE A 103 8.43 -7.24 -11.66
N VAL A 104 8.77 -6.82 -10.44
CA VAL A 104 10.12 -6.34 -10.10
C VAL A 104 11.05 -7.48 -9.68
N ASP A 105 10.70 -8.23 -8.63
CA ASP A 105 11.46 -9.42 -8.23
C ASP A 105 10.51 -10.52 -7.71
N PRO A 106 10.16 -11.51 -8.56
CA PRO A 106 9.27 -12.60 -8.19
C PRO A 106 9.92 -13.60 -7.21
N LYS A 107 11.22 -13.43 -6.89
CA LYS A 107 11.92 -14.29 -5.93
C LYS A 107 11.69 -13.85 -4.50
N ASP A 108 11.22 -12.64 -4.26
CA ASP A 108 10.74 -12.24 -2.95
C ASP A 108 9.44 -12.99 -2.65
N GLN A 109 9.50 -13.98 -1.78
CA GLN A 109 8.33 -14.76 -1.39
C GLN A 109 7.96 -14.55 0.08
N ASP A 110 8.66 -13.64 0.76
CA ASP A 110 8.64 -13.50 2.21
C ASP A 110 8.18 -12.11 2.67
N ASN A 111 7.98 -11.16 1.77
CA ASN A 111 7.50 -9.82 2.12
C ASN A 111 6.01 -9.66 1.81
N VAL A 112 5.63 -8.89 0.79
CA VAL A 112 4.22 -8.64 0.46
C VAL A 112 3.58 -9.92 -0.09
N LYS A 113 2.53 -10.41 0.55
CA LYS A 113 1.89 -11.70 0.22
C LYS A 113 0.52 -11.57 -0.41
N GLN A 114 -0.39 -10.88 0.27
CA GLN A 114 -1.77 -10.70 -0.18
C GLN A 114 -2.29 -9.30 0.16
N MET A 115 -3.30 -8.85 -0.57
CA MET A 115 -3.98 -7.58 -0.35
C MET A 115 -5.47 -7.68 -0.67
N TRP A 116 -6.34 -7.03 0.11
CA TRP A 116 -7.79 -7.03 -0.09
C TRP A 116 -8.51 -5.85 0.59
N PRO A 117 -9.78 -5.55 0.24
CA PRO A 117 -10.61 -4.53 0.89
C PRO A 117 -10.98 -4.93 2.33
N LYS A 118 -10.73 -4.05 3.29
CA LYS A 118 -10.84 -4.36 4.72
C LYS A 118 -12.20 -4.90 5.13
N SER A 119 -13.29 -4.37 4.59
CA SER A 119 -14.66 -4.73 4.97
C SER A 119 -15.21 -5.86 4.11
N ALA A 120 -15.13 -5.73 2.77
CA ALA A 120 -15.69 -6.70 1.85
C ALA A 120 -14.87 -8.00 1.76
N GLN A 121 -13.59 -7.96 2.10
CA GLN A 121 -12.64 -9.08 2.03
C GLN A 121 -12.33 -9.63 0.63
N VAL A 122 -13.19 -9.35 -0.35
CA VAL A 122 -13.00 -9.70 -1.76
C VAL A 122 -13.13 -8.45 -2.65
N PRO A 123 -12.47 -8.41 -3.80
CA PRO A 123 -11.49 -9.39 -4.30
C PRO A 123 -10.18 -9.39 -3.50
N MET A 124 -9.42 -10.48 -3.55
CA MET A 124 -8.08 -10.59 -2.95
C MET A 124 -7.03 -10.74 -4.05
N SER A 125 -5.90 -10.04 -3.92
CA SER A 125 -4.73 -10.16 -4.80
C SER A 125 -3.56 -10.79 -4.05
N GLY A 126 -2.73 -11.58 -4.73
CA GLY A 126 -1.63 -12.35 -4.16
C GLY A 126 -2.03 -13.73 -3.64
N CYS A 127 -1.16 -14.34 -2.84
CA CYS A 127 -1.39 -15.67 -2.24
C CYS A 127 -0.46 -15.94 -1.03
N GLU A 128 -0.81 -16.96 -0.23
CA GLU A 128 0.03 -17.41 0.88
C GLU A 128 1.36 -18.03 0.40
N VAL A 129 1.32 -18.77 -0.72
CA VAL A 129 2.48 -19.46 -1.31
C VAL A 129 2.66 -19.01 -2.75
N PHE A 130 3.84 -18.47 -3.07
CA PHE A 130 4.22 -18.08 -4.42
C PHE A 130 5.02 -19.19 -5.13
N PRO A 131 5.00 -19.25 -6.47
CA PRO A 131 4.20 -18.42 -7.37
C PRO A 131 2.72 -18.84 -7.37
N CYS A 132 1.83 -17.93 -7.78
CA CYS A 132 0.40 -18.22 -7.96
C CYS A 132 -0.18 -17.40 -9.11
N ASN A 133 -1.36 -17.77 -9.59
CA ASN A 133 -2.04 -17.09 -10.70
C ASN A 133 -2.89 -15.87 -10.26
N ASN A 134 -2.66 -15.36 -9.05
CA ASN A 134 -3.41 -14.23 -8.48
C ASN A 134 -2.53 -13.04 -8.10
N ALA A 135 -1.24 -13.08 -8.45
CA ALA A 135 -0.33 -11.94 -8.41
C ALA A 135 0.00 -11.49 -9.83
N TYR A 136 0.31 -10.21 -10.00
CA TYR A 136 0.62 -9.60 -11.30
C TYR A 136 2.07 -9.90 -11.71
N TYR A 137 2.29 -10.66 -12.80
CA TYR A 137 3.65 -11.04 -13.23
C TYR A 137 4.12 -10.34 -14.50
N LEU A 138 3.21 -9.94 -15.37
CA LEU A 138 3.52 -9.41 -16.69
C LEU A 138 2.71 -8.13 -16.94
N PRO A 139 3.25 -7.19 -17.74
CA PRO A 139 2.44 -6.14 -18.35
C PRO A 139 1.15 -6.72 -18.96
N ASP A 140 0.02 -6.06 -18.72
CA ASP A 140 -1.32 -6.44 -19.21
C ASP A 140 -1.95 -7.70 -18.57
N ASP A 141 -1.41 -8.21 -17.45
CA ASP A 141 -2.03 -9.28 -16.68
C ASP A 141 -3.29 -8.77 -15.93
N ILE A 142 -4.38 -9.53 -15.93
CA ILE A 142 -5.71 -9.11 -15.42
C ILE A 142 -5.79 -9.26 -13.88
N GLN A 143 -4.67 -9.04 -13.19
CA GLN A 143 -4.58 -9.28 -11.73
C GLN A 143 -4.79 -8.04 -10.89
N THR A 144 -4.80 -6.85 -11.51
CA THR A 144 -5.31 -5.65 -10.85
C THR A 144 -6.76 -5.86 -10.45
N LYS A 145 -6.99 -5.79 -9.15
CA LYS A 145 -8.32 -5.91 -8.56
C LYS A 145 -8.90 -4.52 -8.32
N THR A 146 -10.21 -4.45 -8.12
CA THR A 146 -10.91 -3.18 -7.92
C THR A 146 -11.92 -3.29 -6.80
N THR A 147 -12.06 -2.22 -6.03
CA THR A 147 -13.10 -2.05 -4.99
C THR A 147 -13.57 -0.59 -4.91
N LYS A 148 -14.67 -0.36 -4.21
CA LYS A 148 -15.12 0.99 -3.79
C LYS A 148 -14.57 1.41 -2.42
N GLU A 149 -13.91 0.50 -1.70
CA GLU A 149 -13.30 0.81 -0.41
C GLU A 149 -11.93 1.50 -0.59
N ASN A 150 -11.62 2.42 0.32
CA ASN A 150 -10.31 3.04 0.42
C ASN A 150 -9.47 2.48 1.59
N ASP A 151 -10.00 1.47 2.29
CA ASP A 151 -9.30 0.78 3.36
C ASP A 151 -8.91 -0.62 2.89
N LEU A 152 -7.61 -0.86 2.77
CA LEU A 152 -7.06 -2.16 2.39
C LEU A 152 -6.37 -2.83 3.59
N ILE A 153 -6.31 -4.15 3.56
CA ILE A 153 -5.40 -4.94 4.39
C ILE A 153 -4.37 -5.57 3.48
N THR A 154 -3.11 -5.58 3.92
CA THR A 154 -2.06 -6.39 3.32
C THR A 154 -1.37 -7.25 4.37
N ILE A 155 -0.99 -8.46 3.99
CA ILE A 155 -0.23 -9.38 4.83
C ILE A 155 1.21 -9.49 4.38
N LEU A 156 2.07 -9.61 5.40
CA LEU A 156 3.51 -9.70 5.25
C LEU A 156 4.02 -11.00 5.87
N GLY A 157 4.95 -11.65 5.19
CA GLY A 157 5.57 -12.88 5.69
C GLY A 157 4.67 -14.11 5.56
N SER A 158 5.30 -15.26 5.72
CA SER A 158 4.61 -16.55 5.64
C SER A 158 3.61 -16.72 6.78
N GLY A 159 2.44 -17.26 6.45
CA GLY A 159 1.38 -17.56 7.43
C GLY A 159 0.00 -17.54 6.77
N SER A 160 -1.03 -17.78 7.57
CA SER A 160 -2.43 -17.69 7.14
C SER A 160 -3.21 -16.74 8.04
N THR A 161 -4.16 -16.02 7.44
CA THR A 161 -5.11 -15.19 8.19
C THR A 161 -6.29 -16.00 8.72
N GLY A 162 -6.48 -17.23 8.24
CA GLY A 162 -7.69 -18.03 8.47
C GLY A 162 -8.93 -17.50 7.72
N LEU A 163 -8.79 -16.46 6.89
CA LEU A 163 -9.87 -15.97 6.04
C LEU A 163 -10.00 -16.85 4.80
N ASN A 164 -11.23 -17.04 4.33
CA ASN A 164 -11.50 -17.77 3.10
C ASN A 164 -11.97 -16.78 2.03
N PHE A 165 -11.12 -16.54 1.04
CA PHE A 165 -11.36 -15.60 -0.05
C PHE A 165 -12.11 -16.26 -1.22
N THR A 166 -13.16 -17.03 -0.92
CA THR A 166 -14.03 -17.58 -1.96
C THR A 166 -14.78 -16.45 -2.64
N GLN A 167 -14.65 -16.38 -3.96
CA GLN A 167 -15.44 -15.52 -4.84
C GLN A 167 -16.90 -15.94 -4.86
#